data_AF-M7ZE97-F1
#
_entry.id   AF-M7ZE97-F1
#
_cell.length_a   1.000
_cell.length_b   1.000
_cell.length_c   1.000
_cell.angle_alpha   90.00
_cell.angle_beta   90.00
_cell.angle_gamma   90.00
#
_symmetry.space_group_name_H-M   'P 1'
#
loop_
_entity.id
_entity.type
_entity.pdbx_description
1 polymer ?
#
loop_
_entity_poly.entity_id
_entity_poly.type
_entity_poly.pdbx_seq_one_letter_code
_entity_poly.pdbx_strand_id
1 'polypeptide(L)'
;MGVPSIDWEAESHPAYADFAALPLFATFFLAARFLLDRFAFERLARRLIFGKWDARLGSETDAERMKIRKFKESAWKGVYFLSAEFLALAVMYNEPWFTNTMNFWVGPGDQIWPDQTMK
;
A
#
# COMPACT_ATOMS: atom_id res chain seq x y z
N MET A 1 5.68 37.06 -0.90
CA MET A 1 4.80 36.13 -0.17
C MET A 1 5.43 34.76 -0.26
N GLY A 2 6.04 34.27 0.82
CA GLY A 2 6.57 32.91 0.87
C GLY A 2 5.42 31.93 0.99
N VAL A 3 5.46 30.84 0.22
CA VAL A 3 4.52 29.72 0.40
C VAL A 3 4.74 29.18 1.81
N PRO A 4 3.71 29.07 2.67
CA PRO A 4 3.89 28.48 3.99
C PRO A 4 4.46 27.07 3.80
N SER A 5 5.55 26.76 4.49
CA SER A 5 6.13 25.42 4.52
C SER A 5 5.09 24.49 5.13
N ILE A 6 4.68 23.47 4.37
CA ILE A 6 3.82 22.41 4.89
C ILE A 6 4.62 21.67 5.95
N ASP A 7 4.14 21.75 7.19
CA ASP A 7 4.63 20.94 8.29
C ASP A 7 3.97 19.57 8.18
N TRP A 8 4.71 18.63 7.60
CA TRP A 8 4.23 17.26 7.34
C TRP A 8 4.08 16.43 8.61
N GLU A 9 4.67 16.90 9.73
CA GLU A 9 4.63 16.26 11.04
C GLU A 9 3.56 16.89 11.95
N ALA A 10 2.79 17.87 11.44
CA ALA A 10 1.74 18.51 12.21
C ALA A 10 0.50 17.60 12.30
N GLU A 11 0.26 17.04 13.47
CA GLU A 11 -0.95 16.27 13.74
C GLU A 11 -2.18 17.19 13.91
N SER A 12 -3.31 16.74 13.35
CA SER A 12 -4.61 17.40 13.52
C SER A 12 -5.69 16.37 13.82
N HIS A 13 -6.68 16.74 14.62
CA HIS A 13 -7.84 15.89 14.85
C HIS A 13 -8.58 15.59 13.55
N PRO A 14 -9.16 14.38 13.40
CA PRO A 14 -9.89 14.01 12.21
C PRO A 14 -11.05 14.99 11.97
N ALA A 15 -11.10 15.55 10.78
CA ALA A 15 -12.09 16.50 10.34
C ALA A 15 -13.00 15.88 9.27
N TYR A 16 -14.23 16.38 9.15
CA TYR A 16 -15.13 15.94 8.08
C TYR A 16 -14.57 16.19 6.67
N ALA A 17 -13.66 17.15 6.54
CA ALA A 17 -12.97 17.44 5.28
C ALA A 17 -12.09 16.27 4.82
N ASP A 18 -11.58 15.43 5.72
CA ASP A 18 -10.70 14.31 5.38
C ASP A 18 -11.43 13.24 4.55
N PHE A 19 -12.74 13.13 4.70
CA PHE A 19 -13.57 12.24 3.88
C PHE A 19 -13.57 12.63 2.39
N ALA A 20 -13.21 13.87 2.04
CA ALA A 20 -13.04 14.27 0.64
C ALA A 20 -11.93 13.50 -0.07
N ALA A 21 -10.98 12.91 0.66
CA ALA A 21 -9.93 12.06 0.09
C ALA A 21 -10.43 10.66 -0.32
N LEU A 22 -11.55 10.18 0.24
CA LEU A 22 -12.11 8.85 -0.07
C LEU A 22 -12.34 8.59 -1.57
N PRO A 23 -13.04 9.46 -2.34
CA PRO A 23 -13.22 9.24 -3.78
C PRO A 23 -11.89 9.24 -4.55
N LEU A 24 -10.93 10.04 -4.10
CA LEU A 24 -9.58 10.09 -4.65
C LEU A 24 -8.86 8.75 -4.46
N PHE A 25 -8.87 8.21 -3.24
CA PHE A 25 -8.31 6.88 -2.97
C PHE A 25 -9.05 5.78 -3.72
N ALA A 26 -10.39 5.80 -3.76
CA ALA A 26 -11.19 4.80 -4.46
C ALA A 26 -10.82 4.74 -5.95
N THR A 27 -10.73 5.90 -6.61
CA THR A 27 -10.34 5.98 -8.02
C THR A 27 -8.87 5.60 -8.23
N PHE A 28 -7.97 6.02 -7.34
CA PHE A 28 -6.56 5.65 -7.37
C PHE A 28 -6.34 4.14 -7.26
N PHE A 29 -6.99 3.45 -6.31
CA PHE A 29 -6.85 2.00 -6.14
C PHE A 29 -7.39 1.23 -7.35
N LEU A 30 -8.49 1.68 -7.95
CA LEU A 30 -9.02 1.10 -9.19
C LEU A 30 -8.03 1.28 -10.35
N ALA A 31 -7.48 2.48 -10.52
CA ALA A 31 -6.48 2.75 -11.55
C ALA A 31 -5.19 1.94 -11.33
N ALA A 32 -4.69 1.88 -10.10
CA ALA A 32 -3.51 1.11 -9.73
C ALA A 32 -3.71 -0.39 -10.01
N ARG A 33 -4.87 -0.95 -9.63
CA ARG A 33 -5.21 -2.34 -9.94
C ARG A 33 -5.18 -2.59 -11.45
N PHE A 34 -5.86 -1.74 -12.22
CA PHE A 34 -5.91 -1.87 -13.67
C PHE A 34 -4.52 -1.80 -14.32
N LEU A 35 -3.69 -0.85 -13.92
CA LEU A 35 -2.34 -0.68 -14.45
C LEU A 35 -1.43 -1.86 -14.09
N LEU A 36 -1.46 -2.31 -12.83
CA LEU A 36 -0.67 -3.45 -12.37
C LEU A 36 -1.10 -4.75 -13.06
N ASP A 37 -2.42 -4.99 -13.19
CA ASP A 37 -2.97 -6.15 -13.89
C ASP A 37 -2.50 -6.21 -15.35
N ARG A 38 -2.52 -5.07 -16.04
CA ARG A 38 -2.22 -4.98 -17.48
C ARG A 38 -0.73 -4.99 -17.80
N PHE A 39 0.08 -4.26 -17.03
CA PHE A 39 1.50 -4.06 -17.34
C PHE A 39 2.42 -5.00 -16.59
N ALA A 40 2.17 -5.23 -15.30
CA ALA A 40 3.05 -6.04 -14.45
C ALA A 40 2.60 -7.51 -14.46
N PHE A 41 1.41 -7.81 -13.93
CA PHE A 41 1.02 -9.20 -13.68
C PHE A 41 0.84 -10.02 -14.95
N GLU A 42 0.28 -9.46 -16.02
CA GLU A 42 0.16 -10.18 -17.28
C GLU A 42 1.51 -10.46 -17.96
N ARG A 43 2.47 -9.53 -17.82
CA ARG A 43 3.81 -9.68 -18.39
C ARG A 43 4.66 -10.63 -17.54
N LEU A 44 4.53 -10.55 -16.22
CA LEU A 44 5.18 -11.45 -15.26
C LEU A 44 4.61 -12.87 -15.36
N ALA A 45 3.29 -13.05 -15.41
CA ALA A 45 2.66 -14.36 -15.58
C ALA A 45 3.11 -15.01 -16.89
N ARG A 46 3.13 -14.25 -18.00
CA ARG A 46 3.63 -14.76 -19.29
C ARG A 46 5.10 -15.13 -19.23
N ARG A 47 5.96 -14.31 -18.60
CA ARG A 47 7.39 -14.60 -18.46
C ARG A 47 7.67 -15.81 -17.57
N LEU A 48 7.06 -15.87 -16.39
CA LEU A 48 7.31 -16.90 -15.37
C LEU A 48 6.68 -18.25 -15.72
N ILE A 49 5.46 -18.26 -16.28
CA ILE A 49 4.73 -19.50 -16.56
C ILE A 49 5.17 -20.10 -17.90
N PHE A 50 5.45 -19.27 -18.92
CA PHE A 50 5.69 -19.77 -20.28
C PHE A 50 7.16 -19.80 -20.69
N GLY A 51 8.07 -19.08 -20.02
CA GLY A 51 9.54 -19.21 -20.11
C GLY A 51 10.21 -18.92 -21.48
N LYS A 52 9.54 -19.23 -22.59
CA LYS A 52 9.93 -19.01 -23.99
C LYS A 52 8.68 -18.61 -24.78
N TRP A 53 8.80 -17.48 -25.48
CA TRP A 53 7.72 -16.87 -26.25
C TRP A 53 7.20 -17.71 -27.43
N ASP A 54 7.94 -18.73 -27.89
CA ASP A 54 7.75 -19.28 -29.23
C ASP A 54 6.85 -20.51 -29.40
N ALA A 55 6.46 -21.23 -28.35
CA ALA A 55 5.89 -22.58 -28.58
C ALA A 55 4.35 -22.69 -28.60
N ARG A 56 3.58 -21.64 -28.27
CA ARG A 56 2.15 -21.83 -27.92
C ARG A 56 1.13 -20.80 -28.41
N LEU A 57 1.49 -19.94 -29.36
CA LEU A 57 0.52 -19.01 -29.98
C LEU A 57 -0.63 -19.72 -30.74
N GLY A 58 -0.56 -21.03 -30.95
CA GLY A 58 -1.59 -21.81 -31.65
C GLY A 58 -2.61 -22.55 -30.77
N SER A 59 -2.39 -22.72 -29.46
CA SER A 59 -3.34 -23.44 -28.59
C SER A 59 -3.44 -22.84 -27.18
N GLU A 60 -4.03 -21.64 -27.09
CA GLU A 60 -4.53 -21.13 -25.80
C GLU A 60 -5.64 -22.08 -25.31
N THR A 61 -5.23 -23.08 -24.53
CA THR A 61 -6.18 -23.93 -23.79
C THR A 61 -6.75 -23.11 -22.65
N ASP A 62 -8.05 -23.21 -22.38
CA ASP A 62 -8.72 -22.46 -21.29
C ASP A 62 -8.04 -22.64 -19.92
N ALA A 63 -7.36 -23.78 -19.72
CA ALA A 63 -6.55 -24.07 -18.55
C ALA A 63 -5.42 -23.04 -18.33
N GLU A 64 -4.83 -22.50 -19.39
CA GLU A 64 -3.76 -21.49 -19.33
C GLU A 64 -4.29 -20.12 -18.93
N ARG A 65 -5.41 -19.69 -19.51
CA ARG A 65 -6.10 -18.47 -19.10
C ARG A 65 -6.49 -18.52 -17.63
N MET A 66 -6.96 -19.67 -17.16
CA MET A 66 -7.33 -19.86 -15.76
C MET A 66 -6.11 -19.76 -14.81
N LYS A 67 -4.95 -20.30 -15.22
CA LYS A 67 -3.70 -20.14 -14.46
C LYS A 67 -3.25 -18.68 -14.38
N ILE A 68 -3.31 -17.95 -15.49
CA ILE A 68 -2.98 -16.52 -15.53
C ILE A 68 -3.93 -15.72 -14.63
N ARG A 69 -5.24 -16.00 -14.67
CA ARG A 69 -6.22 -15.32 -13.80
C ARG A 69 -5.95 -15.57 -12.32
N LYS A 70 -5.63 -16.82 -11.94
CA LYS A 70 -5.26 -17.15 -10.55
C LYS A 70 -3.98 -16.44 -10.10
N PHE A 71 -2.97 -16.40 -10.97
CA PHE A 71 -1.72 -15.68 -10.69
C PHE A 71 -1.96 -14.18 -10.49
N LYS A 72 -2.76 -13.55 -11.37
CA LYS A 72 -3.12 -12.13 -11.23
C LYS A 72 -3.78 -11.83 -9.89
N GLU A 73 -4.75 -12.66 -9.48
CA GLU A 73 -5.41 -12.48 -8.17
C GLU A 73 -4.46 -12.68 -6.98
N SER A 74 -3.57 -13.68 -7.02
CA SER A 74 -2.58 -13.86 -5.95
C SER A 74 -1.55 -12.72 -5.91
N ALA A 75 -1.13 -12.22 -7.07
CA ALA A 75 -0.14 -11.16 -7.17
C ALA A 75 -0.71 -9.83 -6.65
N TRP A 76 -1.97 -9.53 -6.97
CA TRP A 76 -2.66 -8.38 -6.39
C TRP A 76 -2.71 -8.46 -4.86
N LYS A 77 -3.12 -9.61 -4.31
CA LYS A 77 -3.15 -9.81 -2.85
C LYS A 77 -1.76 -9.58 -2.24
N GLY A 78 -0.72 -10.14 -2.86
CA GLY A 78 0.66 -9.96 -2.40
C GLY A 78 1.10 -8.50 -2.40
N VAL A 79 0.85 -7.76 -3.49
CA VAL A 79 1.17 -6.32 -3.56
C VAL A 79 0.39 -5.53 -2.51
N TYR A 80 -0.89 -5.83 -2.31
CA TYR A 80 -1.71 -5.17 -1.29
C TYR A 80 -1.12 -5.36 0.12
N PHE A 81 -0.85 -6.62 0.53
CA PHE A 81 -0.29 -6.89 1.85
C PHE A 81 1.10 -6.30 2.04
N LEU A 82 2.00 -6.46 1.05
CA LEU A 82 3.33 -5.86 1.12
C LEU A 82 3.25 -4.34 1.21
N SER A 83 2.39 -3.69 0.42
CA SER A 83 2.24 -2.23 0.48
C SER A 83 1.72 -1.76 1.84
N ALA A 84 0.81 -2.51 2.46
CA ALA A 84 0.32 -2.22 3.80
C ALA A 84 1.43 -2.40 4.85
N GLU A 85 2.25 -3.45 4.74
CA GLU A 85 3.41 -3.66 5.62
C GLU A 85 4.44 -2.55 5.47
N PHE A 86 4.79 -2.17 4.24
CA PHE A 86 5.71 -1.06 3.99
C PHE A 86 5.18 0.27 4.51
N LEU A 87 3.88 0.54 4.33
CA LEU A 87 3.25 1.76 4.87
C LEU A 87 3.27 1.76 6.40
N ALA A 88 2.89 0.64 7.02
CA ALA A 88 2.93 0.51 8.47
C ALA A 88 4.36 0.71 9.01
N LEU A 89 5.37 0.10 8.36
CA LEU A 89 6.77 0.33 8.72
C LEU A 89 7.19 1.77 8.51
N ALA A 90 6.78 2.42 7.41
CA ALA A 90 7.14 3.81 7.13
C ALA A 90 6.56 4.79 8.15
N VAL A 91 5.29 4.61 8.53
CA VAL A 91 4.63 5.43 9.56
C VAL A 91 5.27 5.18 10.93
N MET A 92 5.51 3.92 11.29
CA MET A 92 6.08 3.59 12.60
C MET A 92 7.59 3.86 12.70
N TYR A 93 8.30 4.08 11.60
CA TYR A 93 9.76 4.16 11.60
C TYR A 93 10.31 5.33 12.44
N ASN A 94 9.64 6.49 12.36
CA ASN A 94 10.06 7.68 13.10
C ASN A 94 9.56 7.69 14.55
N GLU A 95 8.77 6.68 14.96
CA GLU A 95 8.12 6.69 16.26
C GLU A 95 9.04 6.24 17.40
N PRO A 96 9.10 6.99 18.52
CA PRO A 96 10.01 6.71 19.62
C PRO A 96 9.66 5.40 20.36
N TRP A 97 8.42 4.90 20.24
CA TRP A 97 8.00 3.61 20.80
C TRP A 97 8.35 2.41 19.92
N PHE A 98 8.71 2.60 18.65
CA PHE A 98 9.07 1.51 17.75
C PHE A 98 10.44 0.89 18.10
N THR A 99 11.39 1.72 18.57
CA THR A 99 12.73 1.25 18.95
C THR A 99 12.84 0.91 20.45
N ASN A 100 12.05 1.57 21.31
CA ASN A 100 12.11 1.37 22.75
C ASN A 100 10.71 1.13 23.34
N THR A 101 10.44 -0.12 23.71
CA THR A 101 9.18 -0.58 24.29
C THR A 101 8.82 0.11 25.61
N MET A 102 9.79 0.76 26.27
CA MET A 102 9.53 1.55 27.48
C MET A 102 8.71 2.81 27.17
N ASN A 103 8.93 3.43 26.00
CA ASN A 103 8.20 4.63 25.57
C ASN A 103 6.73 4.34 25.22
N PHE A 104 6.39 3.08 24.95
CA PHE A 104 5.01 2.65 24.76
C PHE A 104 4.18 2.76 26.05
N TRP A 105 4.79 2.49 27.22
CA TRP A 105 4.11 2.51 28.51
C TRP A 105 4.15 3.88 29.21
N VAL A 106 5.21 4.65 28.97
CA VAL A 106 5.40 5.98 29.57
C VAL A 106 4.71 7.08 28.75
N GLY A 107 4.46 6.83 27.46
CA GLY A 107 4.02 7.84 26.50
C GLY A 107 5.18 8.72 26.02
N PRO A 108 5.01 9.47 24.92
CA PRO A 108 6.06 10.36 24.42
C PRO A 108 6.24 11.60 25.32
N GLY A 109 7.29 11.62 26.14
CA GLY A 109 7.66 12.78 26.98
C GLY A 109 7.03 12.77 28.38
N ASP A 110 6.69 13.96 28.92
CA ASP A 110 6.06 14.16 30.26
C ASP A 110 4.51 14.16 30.22
N GLN A 111 3.91 13.61 29.16
CA GLN A 111 2.45 13.64 28.99
C GLN A 111 1.75 12.58 29.85
N ILE A 112 0.98 13.05 30.83
CA ILE A 112 0.20 12.25 31.76
C ILE A 112 -1.27 12.29 31.33
N TRP A 113 -1.93 11.14 31.28
CA TRP A 113 -3.38 11.02 31.04
C TRP A 113 -4.17 12.01 31.92
N PRO A 114 -5.23 12.69 31.41
CA PRO A 114 -5.99 12.43 30.17
C PRO A 114 -5.57 13.26 28.95
N ASP A 115 -4.69 14.25 29.09
CA ASP A 115 -4.32 15.17 28.00
C ASP A 115 -3.11 14.62 27.22
N GLN A 116 -3.28 13.44 26.63
CA GLN A 116 -2.33 12.88 25.67
C GLN A 116 -2.66 13.44 24.29
N THR A 117 -1.98 14.52 23.88
CA THR A 117 -1.85 14.84 22.46
C THR A 117 -0.97 13.75 21.85
N MET A 118 -1.50 12.94 20.93
CA MET A 118 -0.63 12.07 20.14
C MET A 118 0.44 12.96 19.46
N LYS A 119 1.63 12.41 19.34
CA LYS A 119 2.76 13.03 18.66
C LYS A 119 2.82 12.46 17.28
#